data_AF-A0A397B340-F1
#
_entry.id   AF-A0A397B340-F1
#
_cell.length_a   1.000
_cell.length_b   1.000
_cell.length_c   1.000
_cell.angle_alpha   90.00
_cell.angle_beta   90.00
_cell.angle_gamma   90.00
#
_symmetry.space_group_name_H-M   'P 1'
#
loop_
_entity.id
_entity.type
_entity.pdbx_description
1 polymer ?
#
loop_
_entity_poly.entity_id
_entity_poly.type
_entity_poly.pdbx_seq_one_letter_code
_entity_poly.pdbx_strand_id
1 'polypeptide(L)'
;MTHEQSNAALLDTLYEEPGAYAGTFKKSFACDDDILLLKGINSVTPWEAPSGQVMNTWADLAKDLRDNRRFHLTKDGPACKSRFEKLIKAHSGDSLAAMRRSGTDEEFGERDQLLEDISSQMEDHIVLK
;
A
#
# COMPACT_ATOMS: atom_id res chain seq x y z
N MET A 1 7.78 -2.97 57.79
CA MET A 1 8.17 -2.21 56.58
C MET A 1 7.81 -3.11 55.41
N THR A 2 6.56 -3.00 54.96
CA THR A 2 5.87 -3.98 54.13
C THR A 2 6.30 -3.85 52.67
N HIS A 3 6.33 -4.99 52.00
CA HIS A 3 6.72 -5.28 50.61
C HIS A 3 5.86 -4.56 49.54
N GLU A 4 5.09 -3.55 49.94
CA GLU A 4 4.06 -2.86 49.16
C GLU A 4 4.53 -1.46 48.71
N GLN A 5 5.54 -0.88 49.40
CA GLN A 5 6.13 0.40 48.97
C GLN A 5 7.07 0.26 47.76
N SER A 6 7.58 -0.95 47.48
CA SER A 6 8.46 -1.18 46.32
C SER A 6 7.74 -1.28 44.98
N ASN A 7 6.44 -1.63 44.95
CA ASN A 7 5.70 -1.74 43.68
C ASN A 7 5.12 -0.40 43.20
N ALA A 8 4.80 0.52 44.11
CA ALA A 8 4.29 1.84 43.74
C ALA A 8 5.37 2.68 43.02
N ALA A 9 6.62 2.62 43.49
CA ALA A 9 7.75 3.33 42.87
C ALA A 9 8.14 2.74 41.49
N LEU A 10 7.85 1.46 41.24
CA LEU A 10 8.15 0.77 39.98
C LEU A 10 7.09 1.07 38.90
N LEU A 11 5.85 1.39 39.31
CA LEU A 11 4.79 1.82 38.39
C LEU A 11 4.96 3.29 37.97
N ASP A 12 5.46 4.13 38.88
CA ASP A 12 5.68 5.56 38.67
C ASP A 12 6.83 5.81 37.66
N THR A 13 7.89 4.98 37.72
CA THR A 13 9.02 5.02 36.77
C THR A 13 8.68 4.48 35.37
N LEU A 14 7.54 3.82 35.19
CA LEU A 14 7.07 3.35 33.87
C LEU A 14 6.05 4.31 33.24
N TYR A 15 5.66 5.38 33.94
CA TYR A 15 4.59 6.30 33.52
C TYR A 15 5.01 7.75 33.28
N GLU A 16 6.32 8.02 33.11
CA GLU A 16 6.82 9.31 32.67
C GLU A 16 7.63 9.20 31.37
N GLU A 17 6.98 8.89 30.25
CA GLU A 17 7.41 9.36 28.93
C GLU A 17 6.17 9.55 28.04
N PRO A 18 5.67 10.78 27.84
CA PRO A 18 4.64 11.09 26.85
C PRO A 18 5.19 10.86 25.43
N GLY A 19 5.26 9.60 25.01
CA GLY A 19 5.83 9.22 23.71
C GLY A 19 6.12 7.73 23.52
N ALA A 20 6.21 6.94 24.61
CA ALA A 20 6.65 5.53 24.53
C ALA A 20 5.65 4.57 23.82
N TYR A 21 4.40 4.99 23.60
CA TYR A 21 3.38 4.21 22.88
C TYR A 21 2.92 4.86 21.58
N ALA A 22 3.67 5.82 21.03
CA ALA A 22 3.51 6.18 19.63
C ALA A 22 4.09 5.05 18.77
N GLY A 23 3.47 3.87 18.85
CA GLY A 23 3.67 2.82 17.87
C GLY A 23 3.43 3.46 16.52
N THR A 24 4.49 3.64 15.76
CA THR A 24 4.41 4.16 14.40
C THR A 24 3.69 3.10 13.58
N PHE A 25 2.36 3.07 13.60
CA PHE A 25 1.59 2.25 12.70
C PHE A 25 2.02 2.66 11.30
N LYS A 26 2.70 1.75 10.58
CA LYS A 26 3.08 2.00 9.19
C LYS A 26 1.80 2.37 8.46
N LYS A 27 1.70 3.61 7.97
CA LYS A 27 0.53 4.09 7.23
C LYS A 27 0.19 3.09 6.12
N SER A 28 -1.07 2.67 6.07
CA SER A 28 -1.59 1.76 5.07
C SER A 28 -2.06 2.54 3.85
N PHE A 29 -2.03 1.91 2.67
CA PHE A 29 -2.62 2.46 1.46
C PHE A 29 -4.07 2.91 1.65
N ALA A 30 -4.34 4.16 1.33
CA ALA A 30 -5.66 4.71 1.10
C ALA A 30 -6.02 4.68 -0.40
N CYS A 31 -7.23 5.14 -0.77
CA CYS A 31 -7.69 5.07 -2.15
C CYS A 31 -6.89 5.97 -3.10
N ASP A 32 -6.53 7.17 -2.65
CA ASP A 32 -5.64 8.09 -3.37
C ASP A 32 -4.24 7.50 -3.60
N ASP A 33 -3.68 6.82 -2.59
CA ASP A 33 -2.42 6.08 -2.75
C ASP A 33 -2.55 4.94 -3.79
N ASP A 34 -3.69 4.24 -3.81
CA ASP A 34 -3.96 3.19 -4.80
C ASP A 34 -4.03 3.78 -6.22
N ILE A 35 -4.70 4.91 -6.41
CA ILE A 35 -4.77 5.60 -7.70
C ILE A 35 -3.37 5.96 -8.20
N LEU A 36 -2.52 6.54 -7.33
CA LEU A 36 -1.14 6.89 -7.70
C LEU A 36 -0.30 5.66 -8.04
N LEU A 37 -0.45 4.58 -7.26
CA LEU A 37 0.19 3.31 -7.54
C LEU A 37 -0.24 2.74 -8.90
N LEU A 38 -1.54 2.71 -9.18
CA LEU A 38 -2.10 2.15 -10.42
C LEU A 38 -1.70 2.98 -11.64
N LYS A 39 -1.69 4.31 -11.55
CA LYS A 39 -1.16 5.18 -12.62
C LYS A 39 0.30 4.88 -12.93
N GLY A 40 1.13 4.71 -11.90
CA GLY A 40 2.54 4.34 -12.09
C GLY A 40 2.68 2.96 -12.74
N ILE A 41 1.90 1.97 -12.29
CA ILE A 41 1.86 0.62 -12.88
C ILE A 41 1.46 0.67 -14.36
N ASN A 42 0.42 1.43 -14.70
CA ASN A 42 -0.02 1.59 -16.08
C ASN A 42 1.04 2.24 -16.98
N SER A 43 1.91 3.07 -16.40
CA SER A 43 3.02 3.71 -17.14
C SER A 43 4.21 2.78 -17.37
N VAL A 44 4.47 1.82 -16.47
CA VAL A 44 5.68 0.98 -16.50
C VAL A 44 5.40 -0.48 -16.89
N THR A 45 4.12 -0.85 -16.99
CA THR A 45 3.61 -2.17 -17.42
C THR A 45 4.44 -3.34 -16.89
N PRO A 46 4.53 -3.53 -15.55
CA PRO A 46 5.49 -4.46 -14.95
C PRO A 46 5.29 -5.94 -15.34
N TRP A 47 4.14 -6.30 -15.92
CA TRP A 47 3.87 -7.64 -16.49
C TRP A 47 4.56 -7.89 -17.85
N GLU A 48 4.99 -6.83 -18.54
CA GLU A 48 5.71 -6.91 -19.82
C GLU A 48 7.23 -6.97 -19.61
N ALA A 49 7.69 -6.71 -18.38
CA ALA A 49 9.12 -6.68 -18.06
C ALA A 49 9.80 -8.04 -18.40
N PRO A 50 11.04 -8.03 -18.92
CA PRO A 50 11.77 -9.25 -19.19
C PRO A 50 11.89 -10.15 -17.96
N SER A 51 11.90 -11.47 -18.18
CA SER A 51 12.10 -12.44 -17.09
C SER A 51 13.37 -12.12 -16.29
N GLY A 52 13.24 -12.07 -14.97
CA GLY A 52 14.32 -11.66 -14.06
C GLY A 52 14.42 -10.16 -13.78
N GLN A 53 13.70 -9.29 -14.50
CA GLN A 53 13.72 -7.84 -14.28
C GLN A 53 12.47 -7.28 -13.58
N VAL A 54 11.40 -8.07 -13.47
CA VAL A 54 10.11 -7.66 -12.88
C VAL A 54 10.29 -6.93 -11.54
N MET A 55 11.12 -7.47 -10.63
CA MET A 55 11.32 -6.84 -9.31
C MET A 55 12.13 -5.55 -9.36
N ASN A 56 12.97 -5.34 -10.39
CA ASN A 56 13.62 -4.05 -10.60
C ASN A 56 12.57 -3.00 -11.01
N THR A 57 11.63 -3.35 -11.91
CA THR A 57 10.52 -2.47 -12.29
C THR A 57 9.69 -2.04 -11.07
N TRP A 58 9.41 -2.97 -10.14
CA TRP A 58 8.72 -2.64 -8.89
C TRP A 58 9.56 -1.74 -7.97
N ALA A 59 10.88 -1.94 -7.91
CA ALA A 59 11.77 -1.12 -7.10
C ALA A 59 11.88 0.32 -7.64
N ASP A 60 11.98 0.48 -8.96
CA ASP A 60 12.00 1.77 -9.64
C ASP A 60 10.66 2.49 -9.47
N LEU A 61 9.54 1.80 -9.66
CA LEU A 61 8.20 2.34 -9.39
C LEU A 61 8.06 2.84 -7.94
N ALA A 62 8.56 2.08 -6.96
CA ALA A 62 8.49 2.49 -5.56
C ALA A 62 9.36 3.72 -5.26
N LYS A 63 10.46 3.91 -6.01
CA LYS A 63 11.29 5.12 -5.95
C LYS A 63 10.55 6.31 -6.56
N ASP A 64 9.95 6.14 -7.73
CA ASP A 64 9.19 7.21 -8.41
C ASP A 64 7.98 7.66 -7.57
N LEU A 65 7.28 6.71 -6.93
CA LEU A 65 6.21 7.02 -5.99
C LEU A 65 6.73 7.81 -4.79
N ARG A 66 7.92 7.47 -4.26
CA ARG A 66 8.52 8.22 -3.13
C ARG A 66 8.89 9.66 -3.51
N ASP A 67 9.30 9.87 -4.75
CA ASP A 67 9.64 11.19 -5.27
C ASP A 67 8.39 12.02 -5.63
N ASN A 68 7.22 11.36 -5.76
CA ASN A 68 5.93 12.02 -5.95
C ASN A 68 5.41 12.62 -4.63
N ARG A 69 5.35 13.95 -4.56
CA ARG A 69 4.87 14.70 -3.37
C ARG A 69 3.45 14.37 -2.92
N ARG A 70 2.61 13.80 -3.80
CA ARG A 70 1.24 13.38 -3.47
C ARG A 70 1.17 12.00 -2.83
N PHE A 71 2.23 11.19 -2.92
CA PHE A 71 2.28 9.88 -2.33
C PHE A 71 2.95 9.96 -0.95
N HIS A 72 2.17 9.77 0.11
CA HIS A 72 2.62 10.06 1.47
C HIS A 72 3.14 8.82 2.22
N LEU A 73 3.32 7.70 1.51
CA LEU A 73 3.77 6.44 2.07
C LEU A 73 5.22 6.15 1.74
N THR A 74 5.93 5.56 2.71
CA THR A 74 7.24 4.96 2.47
C THR A 74 7.05 3.45 2.24
N LYS A 75 7.02 3.05 0.97
CA LYS A 75 6.89 1.65 0.53
C LYS A 75 8.06 1.25 -0.36
N ASP A 76 8.37 -0.03 -0.36
CA ASP A 76 9.35 -0.65 -1.24
C ASP A 76 8.64 -1.41 -2.38
N GLY A 77 9.40 -1.86 -3.38
CA GLY A 77 8.87 -2.58 -4.53
C GLY A 77 8.01 -3.80 -4.13
N PRO A 78 8.46 -4.67 -3.20
CA PRO A 78 7.64 -5.77 -2.70
C PRO A 78 6.29 -5.31 -2.10
N ALA A 79 6.27 -4.24 -1.30
CA ALA A 79 5.02 -3.72 -0.75
C ALA A 79 4.07 -3.17 -1.82
N CYS A 80 4.59 -2.49 -2.85
CA CYS A 80 3.79 -2.02 -3.98
C CYS A 80 3.22 -3.18 -4.79
N LYS A 81 4.04 -4.20 -5.09
CA LYS A 81 3.61 -5.42 -5.78
C LYS A 81 2.50 -6.14 -5.00
N SER A 82 2.72 -6.39 -3.70
CA SER A 82 1.71 -7.06 -2.85
C SER A 82 0.43 -6.24 -2.70
N ARG A 83 0.49 -4.91 -2.79
CA ARG A 83 -0.71 -4.07 -2.80
C ARG A 83 -1.48 -4.24 -4.11
N PHE A 84 -0.78 -4.20 -5.24
CA PHE A 84 -1.37 -4.40 -6.55
C PHE A 84 -2.04 -5.77 -6.68
N GLU A 85 -1.36 -6.86 -6.30
CA GLU A 85 -1.93 -8.22 -6.32
C GLU A 85 -3.23 -8.33 -5.51
N LYS A 86 -3.31 -7.62 -4.36
CA LYS A 86 -4.53 -7.57 -3.55
C LYS A 86 -5.65 -6.79 -4.24
N LEU A 87 -5.33 -5.70 -4.94
CA LEU A 87 -6.32 -4.91 -5.68
C LEU A 87 -6.88 -5.70 -6.86
N ILE A 88 -6.03 -6.34 -7.66
CA ILE A 88 -6.47 -7.20 -8.78
C ILE A 88 -7.35 -8.35 -8.25
N LYS A 89 -6.90 -9.04 -7.21
CA LYS A 89 -7.70 -10.13 -6.61
C LYS A 89 -9.07 -9.64 -6.09
N ALA A 90 -9.11 -8.44 -5.53
CA ALA A 90 -10.37 -7.88 -5.05
C ALA A 90 -11.28 -7.43 -6.19
N HIS A 91 -10.71 -6.87 -7.27
CA HIS A 91 -11.41 -6.50 -8.50
C HIS A 91 -12.08 -7.71 -9.15
N SER A 92 -11.31 -8.77 -9.43
CA SER A 92 -11.83 -10.00 -10.06
C SER A 92 -12.86 -10.76 -9.20
N GLY A 93 -13.00 -10.40 -7.91
CA GLY A 93 -13.97 -10.99 -6.99
C GLY A 93 -15.06 -10.03 -6.56
N ASP A 94 -15.27 -8.91 -7.27
CA ASP A 94 -16.28 -7.87 -6.99
C ASP A 94 -16.27 -7.36 -5.54
N SER A 95 -15.09 -7.33 -4.91
CA SER A 95 -14.91 -7.09 -3.48
C SER A 95 -14.12 -5.81 -3.15
N LEU A 96 -13.92 -4.94 -4.15
CA LEU A 96 -13.25 -3.64 -3.98
C LEU A 96 -13.94 -2.71 -2.98
N ALA A 97 -15.25 -2.86 -2.79
CA ALA A 97 -16.00 -2.14 -1.77
C ALA A 97 -15.47 -2.41 -0.34
N ALA A 98 -15.02 -3.63 -0.05
CA ALA A 98 -14.46 -3.98 1.26
C ALA A 98 -13.09 -3.33 1.53
N MET A 99 -12.43 -2.81 0.49
CA MET A 99 -11.13 -2.11 0.60
C MET A 99 -11.28 -0.59 0.77
N ARG A 100 -12.51 -0.06 0.72
CA ARG A 100 -12.82 1.37 0.89
C ARG A 100 -12.74 1.76 2.37
N ARG A 101 -11.50 1.95 2.86
CA ARG A 101 -11.26 2.47 4.23
C ARG A 101 -11.46 3.98 4.34
N SER A 102 -11.08 4.70 3.30
CA SER A 102 -11.18 6.15 3.16
C SER A 102 -11.15 6.48 1.67
N GLY A 103 -11.79 7.59 1.32
CA GLY A 103 -11.80 8.13 -0.04
C GLY A 103 -13.19 8.64 -0.44
N THR A 104 -13.26 9.36 -1.55
CA THR A 104 -14.52 9.84 -2.13
C THR A 104 -15.06 8.90 -3.20
N ASP A 105 -16.31 9.06 -3.58
CA ASP A 105 -16.92 8.26 -4.66
C ASP A 105 -16.18 8.45 -5.99
N GLU A 106 -15.66 9.66 -6.25
CA GLU A 106 -14.84 9.95 -7.42
C GLU A 106 -13.51 9.17 -7.38
N GLU A 107 -12.85 9.12 -6.23
CA GLU A 107 -11.60 8.35 -6.06
C GLU A 107 -11.85 6.85 -6.22
N PHE A 108 -12.96 6.33 -5.68
CA PHE A 108 -13.33 4.94 -5.88
C PHE A 108 -13.59 4.64 -7.35
N GLY A 109 -14.33 5.52 -8.05
CA GLY A 109 -14.59 5.38 -9.48
C GLY A 109 -13.31 5.39 -10.33
N GLU A 110 -12.40 6.32 -10.06
CA GLU A 110 -11.11 6.40 -10.76
C GLU A 110 -10.26 5.15 -10.54
N ARG A 111 -10.16 4.67 -9.29
CA ARG A 111 -9.43 3.44 -8.96
C ARG A 111 -10.02 2.23 -9.67
N ASP A 112 -11.34 2.09 -9.62
CA ASP A 112 -12.04 0.93 -10.19
C ASP A 112 -11.89 0.93 -11.73
N GLN A 113 -11.94 2.11 -12.38
CA GLN A 113 -11.65 2.24 -13.82
C GLN A 113 -10.20 1.87 -14.16
N LEU A 114 -9.22 2.35 -13.40
CA LEU A 114 -7.80 2.00 -13.63
C LEU A 114 -7.55 0.49 -13.49
N LEU A 115 -8.24 -0.17 -12.55
CA LEU A 115 -8.13 -1.62 -12.38
C LEU A 115 -8.72 -2.39 -13.55
N GLU A 116 -9.85 -1.93 -14.10
CA GLU A 116 -10.45 -2.51 -15.30
C GLU A 116 -9.49 -2.37 -16.50
N ASP A 117 -8.97 -1.16 -16.74
CA ASP A 117 -8.06 -0.87 -17.84
C ASP A 117 -6.77 -1.70 -17.77
N ILE A 118 -6.18 -1.83 -16.57
CA ILE A 118 -4.98 -2.65 -16.35
C ILE A 118 -5.28 -4.14 -16.51
N SER A 119 -6.42 -4.62 -15.99
CA SER A 119 -6.81 -6.03 -16.11
C SER A 119 -6.99 -6.42 -17.57
N SER A 120 -7.67 -5.58 -18.37
CA SER A 120 -7.83 -5.78 -19.81
C SER A 120 -6.48 -5.83 -20.54
N GLN A 121 -5.55 -4.93 -20.24
CA GLN A 121 -4.20 -4.95 -20.84
C GLN A 121 -3.42 -6.22 -20.47
N MET A 122 -3.54 -6.68 -19.23
CA MET A 122 -2.90 -7.92 -18.78
C MET A 122 -3.47 -9.15 -19.48
N GLU A 123 -4.80 -9.22 -19.64
CA GLU A 123 -5.48 -10.29 -20.37
C GLU A 123 -5.05 -10.32 -21.84
N ASP A 124 -5.06 -9.18 -22.52
CA ASP A 124 -4.61 -9.07 -23.92
C ASP A 124 -3.16 -9.53 -24.07
N HIS A 125 -2.27 -9.11 -23.17
CA HIS A 125 -0.86 -9.52 -23.21
C HIS A 125 -0.66 -11.02 -22.92
N ILE A 126 -1.51 -11.65 -22.12
CA ILE A 126 -1.49 -13.11 -21.90
C ILE A 126 -2.01 -13.85 -23.14
N VAL A 127 -3.08 -13.35 -23.76
CA VAL A 127 -3.72 -13.98 -24.94
C VAL A 127 -2.87 -13.86 -26.21
N LEU A 128 -2.08 -12.79 -26.33
CA LEU A 128 -1.23 -12.53 -27.50
C LEU A 128 0.14 -13.25 -27.47
N LYS A 129 0.42 -14.05 -26.44
CA LYS A 129 1.65 -14.86 -26.31
C LYS A 129 1.41 -16.34 -26.59
#